data_AF-A0A2D9H4B9-F1
#
_entry.id   AF-A0A2D9H4B9-F1
#
_cell.length_a   1.000
_cell.length_b   1.000
_cell.length_c   1.000
_cell.angle_alpha   90.00
_cell.angle_beta   90.00
_cell.angle_gamma   90.00
#
_symmetry.space_group_name_H-M   'P 1'
#
loop_
_entity.id
_entity.type
_entity.pdbx_description
1 polymer ?
#
loop_
_entity_poly.entity_id
_entity_poly.type
_entity_poly.pdbx_seq_one_letter_code
_entity_poly.pdbx_strand_id
1 'polypeptide(L)'
;MTDVLLVLGSIVFACAALLNVVYGLSHFTASFILRPLPTAVAAFSLSALCSLFFWWMAGSDSPLAYIALCFSLLTYPVYWLVSLWAWLTSRDEDRKSAHAIRAELADRYGERGPESPGWYPQALYDIERVARRRTYEAPATD
;
A
#
# COMPACT_ATOMS: atom_id res chain seq x y z
N MET A 1 -30.09 -19.02 13.50
CA MET A 1 -29.46 -18.77 12.17
C MET A 1 -28.70 -17.45 12.15
N THR A 2 -29.25 -16.38 12.74
CA THR A 2 -28.62 -15.06 12.91
C THR A 2 -27.30 -15.09 13.69
N ASP A 3 -27.21 -15.85 14.80
CA ASP A 3 -25.99 -15.88 15.63
C ASP A 3 -24.80 -16.53 14.94
N VAL A 4 -25.03 -17.58 14.15
CA VAL A 4 -23.99 -18.27 13.38
C VAL A 4 -23.44 -17.36 12.27
N LEU A 5 -24.29 -16.58 11.60
CA LEU A 5 -23.88 -15.60 10.59
C LEU A 5 -23.08 -14.44 11.21
N LEU A 6 -23.45 -14.00 12.42
CA LEU A 6 -22.71 -12.99 13.17
C LEU A 6 -21.33 -13.48 13.59
N VAL A 7 -21.22 -14.71 14.09
CA VAL A 7 -19.95 -15.34 14.46
C VAL A 7 -19.05 -15.56 13.23
N LEU A 8 -19.60 -16.09 12.13
CA LEU A 8 -18.83 -16.26 10.90
C LEU A 8 -18.40 -14.91 10.31
N GLY A 9 -19.29 -13.92 10.30
CA GLY A 9 -18.99 -12.57 9.80
C GLY A 9 -17.88 -11.88 10.61
N SER A 10 -17.90 -12.02 11.93
CA SER A 10 -16.86 -11.47 12.82
C SER A 10 -15.51 -12.18 12.67
N ILE A 11 -15.50 -13.50 12.46
CA ILE A 11 -14.28 -14.25 12.15
C ILE A 11 -13.69 -13.80 10.81
N VAL A 12 -14.51 -13.70 9.75
CA VAL A 12 -14.07 -13.24 8.43
C VAL A 12 -13.50 -11.81 8.53
N PHE A 13 -14.18 -10.93 9.26
CA PHE A 13 -13.71 -9.56 9.49
C PHE A 13 -12.38 -9.53 10.25
N ALA A 14 -12.24 -10.31 11.31
CA ALA A 14 -10.99 -10.40 12.08
C ALA A 14 -9.83 -10.96 11.23
N CYS A 15 -10.07 -11.99 10.43
CA CYS A 15 -9.08 -12.53 9.50
C CYS A 15 -8.70 -11.52 8.42
N ALA A 16 -9.66 -10.79 7.86
CA ALA A 16 -9.39 -9.73 6.89
C ALA A 16 -8.57 -8.59 7.51
N ALA A 17 -8.90 -8.17 8.74
CA ALA A 17 -8.15 -7.16 9.48
C ALA A 17 -6.72 -7.63 9.77
N LEU A 18 -6.54 -8.89 10.21
CA LEU A 18 -5.21 -9.49 10.42
C LEU A 18 -4.38 -9.57 9.15
N LEU A 19 -4.96 -10.02 8.03
CA LEU A 19 -4.29 -10.02 6.74
C LEU A 19 -3.90 -8.61 6.31
N ASN A 20 -4.77 -7.64 6.53
CA ASN A 20 -4.49 -6.25 6.20
C ASN A 20 -3.40 -5.66 7.09
N VAL A 21 -3.33 -6.04 8.37
CA VAL A 21 -2.23 -5.66 9.27
C VAL A 21 -0.91 -6.25 8.77
N VAL A 22 -0.84 -7.56 8.51
CA VAL A 22 0.42 -8.21 8.10
C VAL A 22 0.89 -7.72 6.73
N TYR A 23 -0.01 -7.71 5.75
CA TYR A 23 0.32 -7.31 4.38
C TYR A 23 0.48 -5.80 4.27
N GLY A 24 -0.40 -5.04 4.90
CA GLY A 24 -0.34 -3.59 4.95
C GLY A 24 0.90 -3.07 5.67
N LEU A 25 1.30 -3.64 6.81
CA LEU A 25 2.51 -3.20 7.52
C LEU A 25 3.77 -3.40 6.68
N SER A 26 3.94 -4.57 6.05
CA SER A 26 5.13 -4.83 5.22
C SER A 26 5.27 -3.83 4.06
N HIS A 27 4.16 -3.53 3.37
CA HIS A 27 4.15 -2.58 2.26
C HIS A 27 4.21 -1.12 2.72
N PHE A 28 3.61 -0.81 3.88
CA PHE A 28 3.74 0.49 4.52
C PHE A 28 5.19 0.79 4.90
N THR A 29 5.88 -0.16 5.54
CA THR A 29 7.29 -0.02 5.89
C THR A 29 8.15 0.20 4.65
N ALA A 30 7.93 -0.58 3.59
CA ALA A 30 8.64 -0.40 2.34
C ALA A 30 8.37 0.98 1.71
N SER A 31 7.12 1.45 1.74
CA SER A 31 6.74 2.78 1.25
C SER A 31 7.40 3.89 2.06
N PHE A 32 7.46 3.72 3.39
CA PHE A 32 8.09 4.68 4.28
C PHE A 32 9.61 4.78 4.03
N ILE A 33 10.27 3.65 3.72
CA ILE A 33 11.69 3.62 3.36
C ILE A 33 11.93 4.31 2.01
N LEU A 34 11.08 4.06 1.01
CA LEU A 34 11.27 4.59 -0.35
C LEU A 34 10.81 6.05 -0.51
N ARG A 35 9.70 6.41 0.13
CA ARG A 35 9.03 7.71 0.03
C ARG A 35 8.52 8.14 1.41
N PRO A 36 9.40 8.54 2.35
CA PRO A 36 9.02 8.84 3.73
C PRO A 36 8.04 10.01 3.84
N LEU A 37 8.27 11.10 3.10
CA LEU A 37 7.41 12.29 3.14
C LEU A 37 5.98 12.00 2.62
N PRO A 38 5.78 11.48 1.39
CA PRO A 38 4.46 11.12 0.90
C PRO A 38 3.74 10.11 1.80
N THR A 39 4.48 9.12 2.32
CA THR A 39 3.92 8.10 3.21
C THR A 39 3.47 8.70 4.54
N ALA A 40 4.26 9.58 5.14
CA ALA A 40 3.89 10.29 6.36
C ALA A 40 2.64 11.15 6.13
N VAL A 41 2.61 11.96 5.07
CA VAL A 41 1.45 12.80 4.73
C VAL A 41 0.20 11.96 4.56
N ALA A 42 0.25 10.90 3.75
CA ALA A 42 -0.89 10.01 3.54
C ALA A 42 -1.35 9.35 4.85
N ALA A 43 -0.42 8.87 5.69
CA ALA A 43 -0.72 8.27 6.98
C ALA A 43 -1.39 9.25 7.95
N PHE A 44 -0.86 10.47 8.07
CA PHE A 44 -1.42 11.53 8.91
C PHE A 44 -2.81 11.95 8.41
N SER A 45 -2.97 12.19 7.11
CA SER A 45 -4.25 12.59 6.52
C SER A 45 -5.33 11.53 6.71
N LEU A 46 -5.03 10.25 6.44
CA LEU A 46 -6.02 9.18 6.64
C LEU A 46 -6.33 8.96 8.12
N SER A 47 -5.33 9.04 9.00
CA SER A 47 -5.54 8.92 10.45
C SER A 47 -6.43 10.05 10.98
N ALA A 48 -6.25 11.27 10.50
CA ALA A 48 -7.11 12.40 10.82
C ALA A 48 -8.54 12.21 10.31
N LEU A 49 -8.72 11.74 9.07
CA LEU A 49 -10.04 11.45 8.51
C LEU A 49 -10.77 10.35 9.28
N CYS A 50 -10.08 9.26 9.62
CA CYS A 50 -10.64 8.23 10.49
C CYS A 50 -11.01 8.81 11.86
N SER A 51 -10.15 9.64 12.46
CA SER A 51 -10.44 10.27 13.76
C SER A 51 -11.69 11.12 13.71
N LEU A 52 -11.87 11.92 12.65
CA LEU A 52 -13.06 12.75 12.46
C LEU A 52 -14.32 11.91 12.22
N PHE A 53 -14.23 10.87 11.39
CA PHE A 53 -15.35 9.96 11.11
C PHE A 53 -15.81 9.23 12.39
N PHE A 54 -14.87 8.73 13.18
CA PHE A 54 -15.17 8.04 14.43
C PHE A 54 -15.66 8.98 15.52
N TRP A 55 -15.07 10.18 15.66
CA TRP A 55 -15.61 11.21 16.55
C TRP A 55 -17.06 11.58 16.20
N TRP A 56 -17.39 11.59 14.91
CA TRP A 56 -18.75 11.84 14.42
C TRP A 56 -19.71 10.65 14.64
N MET A 57 -19.23 9.41 14.49
CA MET A 57 -20.03 8.17 14.59
C MET A 57 -20.18 7.63 16.02
N ALA A 58 -19.21 7.89 16.88
CA ALA A 58 -19.03 7.15 18.12
C ALA A 58 -18.60 8.08 19.25
N GLY A 59 -19.53 8.43 20.13
CA GLY A 59 -19.21 8.89 21.49
C GLY A 59 -18.63 7.75 22.35
N SER A 60 -17.57 7.05 21.90
CA SER A 60 -17.18 5.74 22.45
C SER A 60 -16.02 5.74 23.44
N ASP A 61 -16.23 5.01 24.53
CA ASP A 61 -15.43 4.88 25.76
C ASP A 61 -14.12 4.06 25.68
N SER A 62 -13.56 3.79 24.49
CA SER A 62 -12.31 3.00 24.40
C SER A 62 -11.35 3.48 23.29
N PRO A 63 -10.40 4.38 23.62
CA PRO A 63 -9.44 4.91 22.65
C PRO A 63 -8.44 3.86 22.12
N LEU A 64 -8.22 2.75 22.84
CA LEU A 64 -7.28 1.70 22.40
C LEU A 64 -7.86 0.84 21.25
N ALA A 65 -9.15 0.47 21.34
CA ALA A 65 -9.82 -0.25 20.26
C ALA A 65 -9.87 0.59 18.97
N TYR A 66 -10.02 1.91 19.13
CA TYR A 66 -9.97 2.89 18.05
C TYR A 66 -8.60 2.91 17.35
N ILE A 67 -7.50 3.01 18.11
CA ILE A 67 -6.15 3.00 17.56
C ILE A 67 -5.89 1.70 16.78
N ALA A 68 -6.24 0.55 17.35
CA ALA A 68 -6.06 -0.75 16.69
C ALA A 68 -6.86 -0.87 15.38
N LEU A 69 -8.11 -0.41 15.36
CA LEU A 69 -8.95 -0.37 14.15
C LEU A 69 -8.34 0.51 13.07
N CYS A 70 -7.91 1.72 13.43
CA CYS A 70 -7.24 2.62 12.50
C CYS A 70 -5.97 1.97 11.91
N PHE A 71 -5.07 1.42 12.73
CA PHE A 71 -3.87 0.76 12.19
C PHE A 71 -4.20 -0.42 11.25
N SER A 72 -5.25 -1.19 11.56
CA SER A 72 -5.67 -2.33 10.74
C SER A 72 -6.33 -1.95 9.41
N LEU A 73 -6.96 -0.77 9.35
CA LEU A 73 -7.68 -0.30 8.17
C LEU A 73 -6.86 0.66 7.31
N LEU A 74 -5.81 1.28 7.86
CA LEU A 74 -5.11 2.39 7.22
C LEU A 74 -3.86 1.99 6.42
N THR A 75 -3.17 0.93 6.82
CA THR A 75 -1.84 0.59 6.27
C THR A 75 -1.86 0.31 4.77
N TYR A 76 -2.81 -0.51 4.29
CA TYR A 76 -2.92 -0.80 2.86
C TYR A 76 -3.45 0.38 2.02
N PRO A 77 -4.49 1.14 2.46
CA PRO A 77 -4.88 2.37 1.78
C PRO A 77 -3.77 3.41 1.68
N VAL A 78 -2.95 3.58 2.72
CA VAL A 78 -1.81 4.51 2.69
C VAL A 78 -0.80 4.07 1.63
N TYR A 79 -0.42 2.80 1.63
CA TYR A 79 0.45 2.25 0.60
C TYR A 79 -0.12 2.46 -0.82
N TRP A 80 -1.42 2.21 -1.00
CA TRP A 80 -2.09 2.40 -2.28
C TRP A 80 -2.03 3.85 -2.76
N LEU A 81 -2.33 4.81 -1.87
CA LEU A 81 -2.26 6.24 -2.18
C LEU A 81 -0.84 6.70 -2.51
N VAL A 82 0.16 6.22 -1.77
CA VAL A 82 1.57 6.55 -2.06
C VAL A 82 1.99 6.00 -3.42
N SER A 83 1.55 4.78 -3.75
CA SER A 83 1.84 4.16 -5.04
C SER A 83 1.17 4.91 -6.19
N LEU A 84 -0.10 5.31 -6.01
CA LEU A 84 -0.82 6.12 -6.97
C LEU A 84 -0.17 7.50 -7.14
N TRP A 85 0.20 8.16 -6.03
CA TRP A 85 0.86 9.44 -6.05
C TRP A 85 2.19 9.35 -6.80
N ALA A 86 3.03 8.36 -6.46
CA ALA A 86 4.29 8.12 -7.16
C ALA A 86 4.08 7.94 -8.66
N TRP A 87 3.04 7.18 -9.06
CA TRP A 87 2.67 7.03 -10.47
C TRP A 87 2.30 8.36 -11.12
N LEU A 88 1.37 9.11 -10.52
CA LEU A 88 0.86 10.36 -11.06
C LEU A 88 1.91 11.48 -11.09
N THR A 89 2.91 11.47 -10.22
CA THR A 89 3.99 12.46 -10.23
C THR A 89 5.21 12.05 -11.05
N SER A 90 5.32 10.78 -11.43
CA SER A 90 6.42 10.30 -12.27
C SER A 90 6.31 10.82 -13.70
N ARG A 91 7.45 11.01 -14.37
CA ARG A 91 7.51 11.42 -15.78
C ARG A 91 6.97 10.29 -16.67
N ASP A 92 6.43 10.64 -17.83
CA ASP A 92 5.89 9.63 -18.76
C ASP A 92 6.94 8.60 -19.21
N GLU A 93 8.20 9.01 -19.37
CA GLU A 93 9.30 8.10 -19.66
C GLU A 93 9.56 7.10 -18.52
N ASP A 94 9.39 7.53 -17.27
CA ASP A 94 9.57 6.69 -16.09
C ASP A 94 8.45 5.66 -16.00
N ARG A 95 7.22 6.09 -16.27
CA ARG A 95 6.05 5.21 -16.33
C ARG A 95 6.19 4.15 -17.42
N LYS A 96 6.63 4.54 -18.61
CA LYS A 96 6.90 3.60 -19.72
C LYS A 96 7.98 2.60 -19.34
N SER A 97 9.06 3.06 -18.71
CA SER A 97 10.15 2.19 -18.25
C SER A 97 9.69 1.25 -17.14
N ALA A 98 8.85 1.72 -16.21
CA ALA A 98 8.26 0.89 -15.15
C ALA A 98 7.32 -0.17 -15.73
N HIS A 99 6.50 0.18 -16.73
CA HIS A 99 5.70 -0.78 -17.49
C HIS A 99 6.57 -1.84 -18.18
N ALA A 100 7.67 -1.44 -18.81
CA ALA A 100 8.58 -2.38 -19.46
C ALA A 100 9.23 -3.35 -18.46
N ILE A 101 9.67 -2.85 -17.29
CA ILE A 101 10.19 -3.70 -16.20
C ILE A 101 9.14 -4.71 -15.75
N ARG A 102 7.89 -4.28 -15.57
CA ARG A 102 6.83 -5.19 -15.17
C ARG A 102 6.51 -6.23 -16.22
N ALA A 103 6.49 -5.85 -17.50
CA ALA A 103 6.32 -6.79 -18.60
C ALA A 103 7.46 -7.85 -18.61
N GLU A 104 8.70 -7.41 -18.40
CA GLU A 104 9.86 -8.29 -18.26
C GLU A 104 9.71 -9.27 -17.07
N LEU A 105 9.23 -8.78 -15.92
CA LEU A 105 9.01 -9.62 -14.74
C LEU A 105 7.85 -10.60 -14.91
N ALA A 106 6.78 -10.17 -15.57
CA ALA A 106 5.65 -11.03 -15.89
C ALA A 106 6.07 -12.16 -16.84
N ASP A 107 6.86 -11.84 -17.86
CA ASP A 107 7.39 -12.80 -18.83
C ASP A 107 8.39 -13.79 -18.19
N ARG A 108 9.37 -13.29 -17.43
CA ARG A 108 10.45 -14.12 -16.87
C ARG A 108 10.07 -14.90 -15.63
N TYR A 109 9.24 -14.33 -14.76
CA TYR A 109 8.97 -14.87 -13.43
C TYR A 109 7.49 -15.20 -13.21
N GLY A 110 6.62 -15.02 -14.22
CA GLY A 110 5.19 -15.25 -14.08
C GLY A 110 4.52 -14.27 -13.10
N GLU A 111 5.13 -13.10 -12.86
CA GLU A 111 4.50 -12.05 -12.07
C GLU A 111 3.26 -11.48 -12.78
N ARG A 112 2.43 -10.72 -12.05
CA ARG A 112 1.29 -10.04 -12.65
C ARG A 112 1.76 -9.03 -13.70
N GLY A 113 1.13 -9.03 -14.86
CA GLY A 113 1.40 -8.06 -15.92
C GLY A 113 0.88 -6.66 -15.60
N PRO A 114 1.29 -5.64 -16.37
CA PRO A 114 0.89 -4.25 -16.16
C PRO A 114 -0.61 -4.00 -16.35
N GLU A 115 -1.31 -4.86 -17.08
CA GLU A 115 -2.76 -4.78 -17.29
C GLU A 115 -3.57 -5.48 -16.19
N SER A 116 -2.90 -6.16 -15.25
CA SER A 116 -3.59 -6.86 -14.17
C SER A 116 -4.28 -5.86 -13.23
N PRO A 117 -5.55 -6.11 -12.87
CA PRO A 117 -6.18 -5.45 -11.73
C PRO A 117 -5.30 -5.63 -10.49
N GLY A 118 -5.02 -4.54 -9.79
CA GLY A 118 -4.18 -4.57 -8.60
C GLY A 118 -2.67 -4.61 -8.85
N TRP A 119 -2.17 -4.31 -10.05
CA TRP A 119 -0.74 -4.03 -10.26
C TRP A 119 -0.32 -2.67 -9.68
N TYR A 120 -1.25 -1.71 -9.60
CA TYR A 120 -0.98 -0.33 -9.22
C TYR A 120 -0.26 -0.13 -7.88
N PRO A 121 -0.54 -0.91 -6.82
CA PRO A 121 0.26 -0.86 -5.60
C PRO A 121 1.74 -1.15 -5.89
N GLN A 122 2.04 -2.08 -6.80
CA GLN A 122 3.42 -2.46 -7.13
C GLN A 122 4.14 -1.41 -7.99
N ALA A 123 3.42 -0.45 -8.56
CA ALA A 123 3.97 0.59 -9.40
C ALA A 123 5.02 1.45 -8.68
N LEU A 124 4.88 1.64 -7.36
CA LEU A 124 5.89 2.31 -6.54
C LEU A 124 7.25 1.63 -6.69
N TYR A 125 7.31 0.30 -6.55
CA TYR A 125 8.56 -0.44 -6.65
C TYR A 125 9.17 -0.38 -8.06
N ASP A 126 8.34 -0.41 -9.09
CA ASP A 126 8.83 -0.35 -10.47
C ASP A 126 9.37 1.04 -10.81
N ILE A 127 8.72 2.12 -10.34
CA ILE A 127 9.23 3.48 -10.46
C ILE A 127 10.57 3.63 -9.72
N GLU A 128 10.67 3.11 -8.50
CA GLU A 128 11.92 3.15 -7.74
C GLU A 128 13.02 2.32 -8.41
N ARG A 129 12.69 1.20 -9.06
CA ARG A 129 13.64 0.43 -9.87
C ARG A 129 14.14 1.23 -11.07
N VAL A 130 13.27 1.97 -11.77
CA VAL A 130 13.67 2.86 -12.86
C VAL A 130 14.63 3.95 -12.33
N ALA A 131 14.28 4.60 -11.22
CA ALA A 131 15.12 5.62 -10.60
C ALA A 131 16.51 5.07 -10.25
N ARG A 132 16.57 3.88 -9.65
CA ARG A 132 17.84 3.20 -9.31
C ARG A 132 18.65 2.80 -10.54
N ARG A 133 18.01 2.32 -11.61
CA ARG A 133 18.69 1.98 -12.87
C ARG A 133 19.38 3.19 -13.51
N ARG A 134 18.84 4.40 -13.34
CA ARG A 134 19.49 5.64 -13.81
C ARG A 134 20.75 6.00 -13.04
N THR A 135 20.76 5.73 -11.74
CA THR A 135 21.90 6.04 -10.86
C THR A 135 22.89 4.89 -10.76
N TYR A 136 22.60 3.75 -11.37
CA TYR A 136 23.46 2.58 -11.31
C TYR A 136 24.58 2.69 -12.34
N GLU A 137 25.80 2.87 -11.86
CA GLU A 137 26.99 2.62 -12.65
C GLU A 137 27.33 1.12 -12.55
N ALA A 138 27.44 0.46 -13.69
CA ALA A 138 27.85 -0.94 -13.71
C ALA A 138 29.27 -1.04 -13.13
N PRO A 139 29.57 -2.06 -12.29
CA PRO A 139 30.93 -2.30 -11.85
C PRO A 139 31.81 -2.46 -13.09
N ALA A 140 32.96 -1.77 -13.10
CA ALA A 140 33.94 -1.93 -14.15
C ALA A 140 34.27 -3.41 -14.28
N THR A 141 33.98 -3.98 -15.44
CA THR A 141 34.37 -5.35 -15.76
C THR A 141 35.86 -5.30 -16.10
N ASP A 142 36.69 -5.60 -15.10
CA ASP A 142 38.12 -5.90 -15.28
C ASP A 142 38.31 -7.28 -15.94
#